data_AF-A0A1G0GVP8-F1
#
_entry.id   AF-A0A1G0GVP8-F1
#
_cell.length_a   1.000
_cell.length_b   1.000
_cell.length_c   1.000
_cell.angle_alpha   90.00
_cell.angle_beta   90.00
_cell.angle_gamma   90.00
#
_symmetry.space_group_name_H-M   'P 1'
#
loop_
_entity.id
_entity.type
_entity.pdbx_description
1 polymer ?
#
loop_
_entity_poly.entity_id
_entity_poly.type
_entity_poly.pdbx_seq_one_letter_code
_entity_poly.pdbx_strand_id
1 'polypeptide(L)'
;MGAWVTFNLSQFVWEVGAWQFPYKNISCLRLIFLVEDKGLRETIPDYFPKRYANLVTLGWSQAPAKRPTATEVITELAEIEKEMKVSMQMN
;
A
#
# COMPACT_ATOMS: atom_id res chain seq x y z
N MET A 1 -12.13 -5.22 -13.54
CA MET A 1 -12.05 -3.75 -13.38
C MET A 1 -11.52 -3.29 -12.00
N GLY A 2 -11.59 -4.09 -10.91
CA GLY A 2 -11.26 -3.61 -9.55
C GLY A 2 -9.79 -3.68 -9.08
N ALA A 3 -8.90 -4.41 -9.74
CA ALA A 3 -7.55 -4.67 -9.23
C ALA A 3 -6.64 -3.41 -9.19
N TRP A 4 -6.90 -2.42 -10.04
CA TRP A 4 -6.15 -1.16 -10.08
C TRP A 4 -6.53 -0.22 -8.93
N VAL A 5 -7.77 -0.29 -8.45
CA VAL A 5 -8.23 0.52 -7.31
C VAL A 5 -7.45 0.16 -6.06
N THR A 6 -7.34 -1.13 -5.75
CA THR A 6 -6.55 -1.58 -4.59
C THR A 6 -5.08 -1.20 -4.73
N PHE A 7 -4.50 -1.34 -5.92
CA PHE A 7 -3.11 -0.95 -6.17
C PHE A 7 -2.88 0.53 -5.82
N ASN A 8 -3.73 1.42 -6.36
CA ASN A 8 -3.62 2.85 -6.12
C ASN A 8 -3.86 3.22 -4.64
N LEU A 9 -4.80 2.55 -3.98
CA LEU A 9 -5.06 2.76 -2.55
C LEU A 9 -3.86 2.35 -1.69
N SER A 10 -3.22 1.22 -1.99
CA SER A 10 -1.99 0.80 -1.32
C SER A 10 -0.81 1.72 -1.59
N GLN A 11 -0.71 2.24 -2.82
CA GLN A 11 0.31 3.24 -3.16
C GLN A 11 0.11 4.53 -2.36
N PHE A 12 -1.14 4.96 -2.15
CA PHE A 12 -1.45 6.12 -1.31
C PHE A 12 -1.10 5.88 0.16
N VAL A 13 -1.43 4.71 0.71
CA VAL A 13 -1.02 4.33 2.08
C VAL A 13 0.50 4.34 2.21
N TRP A 14 1.22 3.83 1.20
CA TRP A 14 2.67 3.91 1.16
C TRP A 14 3.18 5.36 1.10
N GLU A 15 2.60 6.22 0.25
CA GLU A 15 3.01 7.63 0.11
C GLU A 15 2.87 8.39 1.44
N VAL A 16 1.75 8.21 2.14
CA VAL A 16 1.51 8.80 3.47
C VAL A 16 2.48 8.26 4.51
N GLY A 17 2.70 6.95 4.56
CA GLY A 17 3.60 6.34 5.53
C GLY A 17 5.07 6.65 5.26
N ALA A 18 5.48 6.68 4.01
CA ALA A 18 6.87 6.91 3.59
C ALA A 18 7.22 8.39 3.53
N TRP A 19 6.21 9.28 3.51
CA TRP A 19 6.39 10.71 3.29
C TRP A 19 7.14 11.02 1.98
N GLN A 20 6.83 10.25 0.93
CA GLN A 20 7.51 10.32 -0.36
C GLN A 20 6.53 10.14 -1.51
N PHE A 21 6.70 10.94 -2.57
CA PHE A 21 6.02 10.70 -3.83
C PHE A 21 6.49 9.39 -4.47
N PRO A 22 5.57 8.57 -5.00
CA PRO A 22 5.92 7.32 -5.66
C PRO A 22 6.53 7.56 -7.05
N TYR A 23 7.40 6.66 -7.45
CA TYR A 23 8.02 6.50 -8.76
C TYR A 23 8.66 7.79 -9.30
N LYS A 24 9.38 8.51 -8.43
CA LYS A 24 10.05 9.76 -8.79
C LYS A 24 10.95 9.57 -10.03
N ASN A 25 10.90 10.53 -10.94
CA ASN A 25 11.71 10.58 -12.16
C ASN A 25 11.43 9.45 -13.17
N ILE A 26 10.26 8.82 -13.13
CA ILE A 26 9.81 7.82 -14.12
C ILE A 26 8.63 8.40 -14.90
N SER A 27 8.69 8.35 -16.23
CA SER A 27 7.57 8.76 -17.08
C SER A 27 6.41 7.76 -17.01
N CYS A 28 5.16 8.24 -17.13
CA CYS A 28 3.97 7.41 -16.97
C CYS A 28 3.95 6.17 -17.89
N LEU A 29 4.30 6.32 -19.17
CA LEU A 29 4.35 5.20 -20.11
C LEU A 29 5.35 4.12 -19.69
N ARG A 30 6.53 4.54 -19.23
CA ARG A 30 7.57 3.62 -18.74
C ARG A 30 7.13 2.96 -17.42
N LEU A 31 6.44 3.72 -16.56
CA LEU A 31 5.98 3.24 -15.27
C LEU A 31 4.99 2.07 -15.42
N ILE A 32 4.01 2.17 -16.33
CA ILE A 32 3.03 1.09 -16.57
C ILE A 32 3.77 -0.21 -16.90
N PHE A 33 4.72 -0.17 -17.84
CA PHE A 33 5.52 -1.33 -18.19
C PHE A 33 6.34 -1.88 -17.01
N LEU A 34 6.99 -1.01 -16.23
CA LEU A 34 7.79 -1.45 -15.08
C LEU A 34 6.92 -2.07 -13.97
N VAL A 35 5.75 -1.51 -13.71
CA VAL A 35 4.82 -1.97 -12.68
C VAL A 35 4.12 -3.26 -13.09
N GLU A 36 3.64 -3.37 -14.34
CA GLU A 36 2.91 -4.55 -14.81
C GLU A 36 3.85 -5.70 -15.17
N ASP A 37 4.86 -5.42 -16.00
CA ASP A 37 5.68 -6.45 -16.64
C ASP A 37 6.92 -6.80 -15.80
N LYS A 38 7.50 -5.82 -15.10
CA LYS A 38 8.78 -5.99 -14.38
C LYS A 38 8.67 -6.13 -12.88
N GLY A 39 7.48 -6.11 -12.30
CA GLY A 39 7.41 -6.28 -10.85
C GLY A 39 7.70 -5.03 -10.03
N LEU A 40 7.95 -3.86 -10.63
CA LEU A 40 8.48 -2.70 -9.90
C LEU A 40 7.52 -2.27 -8.80
N ARG A 41 8.02 -2.20 -7.57
CA ARG A 41 7.35 -1.66 -6.38
C ARG A 41 8.28 -0.73 -5.65
N GLU A 42 7.69 0.17 -4.87
CA GLU A 42 8.47 0.98 -3.96
C GLU A 42 9.11 0.13 -2.85
N THR A 43 10.19 0.66 -2.30
CA THR A 43 10.81 0.05 -1.12
C THR A 43 9.94 0.36 0.11
N ILE A 44 9.67 -0.65 0.94
CA ILE A 44 9.04 -0.43 2.24
C ILE A 44 10.12 0.07 3.20
N PRO A 45 10.00 1.28 3.77
CA PRO A 45 10.95 1.76 4.77
C PRO A 45 10.95 0.91 6.04
N ASP A 46 12.10 0.74 6.69
CA ASP A 46 12.24 -0.11 7.88
C ASP A 46 11.40 0.35 9.08
N TYR A 47 11.03 1.63 9.11
CA TYR A 47 10.18 2.21 10.15
C TYR A 47 8.68 1.99 9.93
N PHE A 48 8.25 1.37 8.83
CA PHE A 48 6.84 1.06 8.63
C PHE A 48 6.35 0.08 9.69
N PRO A 49 5.24 0.37 10.39
CA PRO A 49 4.65 -0.63 11.26
C PRO A 49 4.22 -1.84 10.43
N LYS A 50 4.47 -3.04 10.97
CA LYS A 50 4.37 -4.31 10.25
C LYS A 50 3.02 -4.53 9.55
N ARG A 51 1.90 -4.12 10.17
CA ARG A 51 0.56 -4.23 9.57
C ARG A 51 0.41 -3.36 8.31
N TYR A 52 0.89 -2.12 8.34
CA TYR A 52 0.89 -1.26 7.15
C TYR A 52 1.78 -1.82 6.05
N ALA A 53 3.00 -2.28 6.39
CA ALA A 53 3.90 -2.92 5.42
C ALA A 53 3.24 -4.12 4.72
N ASN A 54 2.57 -4.99 5.49
CA ASN A 54 1.86 -6.14 4.95
C ASN A 54 0.67 -5.73 4.06
N LEU A 55 -0.12 -4.76 4.52
CA LEU A 55 -1.29 -4.26 3.78
C LEU A 55 -0.89 -3.66 2.43
N VAL A 56 0.13 -2.80 2.42
CA VAL A 56 0.69 -2.23 1.19
C VAL A 56 1.23 -3.35 0.29
N THR A 57 1.99 -4.30 0.87
CA THR A 57 2.57 -5.43 0.14
C THR A 57 1.54 -6.30 -0.57
N LEU A 58 0.42 -6.57 0.08
CA LEU A 58 -0.67 -7.35 -0.50
C LEU A 58 -1.42 -6.58 -1.58
N GLY A 59 -1.72 -5.30 -1.35
CA GLY A 59 -2.53 -4.51 -2.27
C GLY A 59 -1.87 -4.17 -3.59
N TRP A 60 -0.53 -4.17 -3.65
CA TRP A 60 0.20 -4.10 -4.91
C TRP A 60 0.74 -5.46 -5.40
N SER A 61 0.22 -6.60 -4.94
CA SER A 61 0.63 -7.93 -5.43
C SER A 61 0.64 -8.02 -6.96
N GLN A 62 1.64 -8.69 -7.54
CA GLN A 62 1.69 -8.95 -8.98
C GLN A 62 0.55 -9.84 -9.46
N ALA A 63 0.13 -10.81 -8.64
CA ALA A 63 -1.07 -11.59 -8.90
C ALA A 63 -2.30 -10.75 -8.49
N PRO A 64 -3.14 -10.27 -9.43
CA PRO A 64 -4.28 -9.41 -9.10
C PRO A 64 -5.30 -10.10 -8.19
N ALA A 65 -5.44 -11.42 -8.32
CA ALA A 65 -6.32 -12.24 -7.48
C ALA A 65 -5.88 -12.34 -6.01
N LYS A 66 -4.62 -11.98 -5.68
CA LYS A 66 -4.13 -11.94 -4.29
C LYS A 66 -4.29 -10.57 -3.64
N ARG A 67 -4.69 -9.56 -4.42
CA ARG A 67 -4.90 -8.21 -3.88
C ARG A 67 -6.20 -8.21 -3.07
N PRO A 68 -6.22 -7.64 -1.87
CA PRO A 68 -7.46 -7.40 -1.14
C PRO A 68 -8.40 -6.51 -1.96
N THR A 69 -9.68 -6.59 -1.67
CA THR A 69 -10.67 -5.63 -2.10
C THR A 69 -10.43 -4.29 -1.40
N ALA A 70 -10.92 -3.20 -1.98
CA ALA A 70 -10.87 -1.89 -1.32
C ALA A 70 -11.56 -1.91 0.05
N THR A 71 -12.65 -2.68 0.20
CA THR A 71 -13.33 -2.87 1.48
C THR A 71 -12.43 -3.53 2.51
N GLU A 72 -11.75 -4.62 2.16
CA GLU A 72 -10.80 -5.29 3.07
C GLU A 72 -9.65 -4.35 3.48
N VAL A 73 -9.14 -3.53 2.55
CA VAL A 73 -8.11 -2.53 2.88
C VAL A 73 -8.62 -1.50 3.89
N ILE A 74 -9.83 -0.96 3.68
CA ILE A 74 -10.43 0.02 4.58
C ILE A 74 -10.71 -0.59 5.96
N THR A 75 -11.21 -1.83 6.00
CA THR A 75 -11.44 -2.57 7.25
C THR A 75 -10.14 -2.78 8.02
N GLU A 76 -9.07 -3.21 7.36
CA GLU A 76 -7.77 -3.38 8.02
C GLU A 76 -7.23 -2.06 8.57
N LEU A 77 -7.36 -0.96 7.83
CA LEU A 77 -6.97 0.38 8.31
C LEU A 77 -7.76 0.81 9.55
N ALA A 78 -9.07 0.53 9.60
CA ALA A 78 -9.90 0.84 10.75
C ALA A 78 -9.50 0.03 11.99
N GLU A 79 -9.13 -1.24 11.84
CA GLU A 79 -8.62 -2.05 12.94
C GLU A 79 -7.26 -1.55 13.45
N ILE A 80 -6.37 -1.12 12.55
CA ILE A 80 -5.10 -0.49 12.95
C ILE A 80 -5.35 0.81 13.71
N GLU A 81 -6.28 1.65 13.25
CA GLU A 81 -6.65 2.91 13.93
C GLU A 81 -7.16 2.64 15.36
N LYS A 82 -8.01 1.61 15.51
CA LYS A 82 -8.56 1.21 16.80
C LYS A 82 -7.46 0.76 17.77
N GLU A 83 -6.53 -0.08 17.32
CA GLU A 83 -5.38 -0.52 18.14
C GLU A 83 -4.51 0.65 18.57
N MET A 84 -4.24 1.60 17.66
CA MET A 84 -3.49 2.81 17.96
C MET A 84 -4.18 3.64 19.04
N LYS A 85 -5.49 3.87 18.92
CA LYS A 85 -6.28 4.61 19.93
C LYS A 85 -6.25 3.94 21.30
N VAL A 86 -6.38 2.61 21.36
CA VAL A 86 -6.26 1.85 22.61
C VAL A 86 -4.87 2.04 23.22
N SER A 87 -3.80 1.92 22.43
CA SER A 87 -2.43 2.09 22.93
C SER A 87 -2.16 3.50 23.48
N MET A 88 -2.77 4.53 22.90
CA MET A 88 -2.65 5.92 23.35
C MET A 88 -3.44 6.20 24.64
N GLN A 89 -4.51 5.46 24.91
CA GLN A 89 -5.32 5.61 26.13
C GLN A 89 -4.73 4.91 27.36
N MET A 90 -3.74 4.03 27.18
CA MET A 90 -3.06 3.33 28.28
C MET A 90 -1.78 4.03 28.76
N ASN A 91 -1.44 5.19 28.17
CA ASN A 91 -0.34 6.07 28.58
C ASN A 91 -0.89 7.36 29.22
#